data_AF-A0A4R9K492-F1
#
_entry.id   AF-A0A4R9K492-F1
#
_cell.length_a   1.000
_cell.length_b   1.000
_cell.length_c   1.000
_cell.angle_alpha   90.00
_cell.angle_beta   90.00
_cell.angle_gamma   90.00
#
_symmetry.space_group_name_H-M   'P 1'
#
loop_
_entity.id
_entity.type
_entity.pdbx_description
1 polymer ?
#
loop_
_entity_poly.entity_id
_entity_poly.type
_entity_poly.pdbx_seq_one_letter_code
_entity_poly.pdbx_strand_id
1 'polypeptide(L)'
;MILKIFYTSILLSLLFASVECKENPPETEILKVQNDTSLDLNSAVSKVLPLIFPHLLKEWKLEPADTSKLWVLRASYGGTTALTFDSQKEYAENLIRTQAMYTAQLAAAISNLPIKEIRLSLTKPLYVKGENHPDVGIQEFEIFRTALSTEKAKAILAEHKTISPFSSFKNHKEELSQLYGKIQAAWTIELNQLGQITVE
;
A
#
# COMPACT_ATOMS: atom_id res chain seq x y z
N MET A 1 -51.72 -24.73 -23.20
CA MET A 1 -51.34 -23.55 -22.39
C MET A 1 -50.16 -23.91 -21.47
N ILE A 2 -49.02 -24.33 -22.04
CA ILE A 2 -47.82 -24.75 -21.27
C ILE A 2 -46.55 -24.03 -21.78
N LEU A 3 -46.65 -23.29 -22.89
CA LEU A 3 -45.49 -22.69 -23.57
C LEU A 3 -45.06 -21.31 -23.02
N LYS A 4 -45.80 -20.72 -22.07
CA LYS A 4 -45.51 -19.37 -21.54
C LYS A 4 -44.70 -19.36 -20.24
N ILE A 5 -44.58 -20.49 -19.54
CA ILE A 5 -43.95 -20.54 -18.20
C ILE A 5 -42.44 -20.81 -18.28
N PHE A 6 -41.96 -21.47 -19.33
CA PHE A 6 -40.53 -21.75 -19.49
C PHE A 6 -39.70 -20.54 -19.97
N TYR A 7 -40.31 -19.56 -20.63
CA TYR A 7 -39.59 -18.38 -21.12
C TYR A 7 -39.23 -17.40 -20.00
N THR A 8 -40.04 -17.32 -18.95
CA THR A 8 -39.80 -16.44 -17.80
C THR A 8 -38.68 -16.94 -16.88
N SER A 9 -38.40 -18.25 -16.86
CA SER A 9 -37.31 -18.81 -16.04
C SER A 9 -35.94 -18.76 -16.72
N ILE A 10 -35.89 -18.72 -18.05
CA ILE A 10 -34.64 -18.60 -18.82
C ILE A 10 -34.18 -17.13 -18.90
N LEU A 11 -35.11 -16.17 -18.91
CA LEU A 11 -34.75 -14.75 -18.95
C LEU A 11 -34.18 -14.22 -17.62
N LEU A 12 -34.48 -14.89 -16.49
CA LEU A 12 -33.99 -14.49 -15.17
C LEU A 12 -32.60 -15.04 -14.84
N SER A 13 -32.18 -16.16 -15.47
CA SER A 13 -30.83 -16.73 -15.29
C SER A 13 -29.76 -16.04 -16.15
N LEU A 14 -30.15 -15.33 -17.21
CA LEU A 14 -29.25 -14.53 -18.04
C LEU A 14 -28.88 -13.16 -17.44
N LEU A 15 -29.55 -12.72 -16.36
CA LEU A 15 -29.24 -11.46 -15.67
C LEU A 15 -28.13 -11.58 -14.61
N PHE A 16 -27.64 -12.78 -14.31
CA PHE A 16 -26.54 -13.02 -13.37
C PHE A 16 -25.21 -13.35 -14.06
N ALA A 17 -25.18 -13.45 -15.38
CA ALA A 17 -23.98 -13.76 -16.16
C ALA A 17 -23.29 -12.48 -16.66
N SER A 18 -22.71 -11.70 -15.74
CA SER A 18 -21.60 -10.74 -15.99
C SER A 18 -21.43 -9.72 -14.86
N VAL A 19 -21.49 -10.14 -13.59
CA VAL A 19 -20.64 -9.48 -12.60
C VAL A 19 -19.25 -10.08 -12.78
N GLU A 20 -18.60 -9.72 -13.88
CA GLU A 20 -17.15 -9.72 -13.91
C GLU A 20 -16.74 -8.78 -12.78
N CYS A 21 -16.31 -9.36 -11.65
CA CYS A 21 -15.50 -8.65 -10.68
C CYS A 21 -14.26 -8.16 -11.45
N LYS A 22 -14.36 -6.96 -12.03
CA LYS A 22 -13.26 -6.31 -12.72
C LYS A 22 -12.09 -6.23 -11.76
N GLU A 23 -10.97 -6.77 -12.23
CA GLU A 23 -9.69 -6.71 -11.54
C GLU A 23 -9.38 -5.28 -11.08
N ASN A 24 -9.01 -5.17 -9.81
CA ASN A 24 -8.30 -4.08 -9.14
C ASN A 24 -8.80 -2.63 -9.37
N PRO A 25 -9.65 -2.11 -8.46
CA PRO A 25 -10.06 -0.70 -8.47
C PRO A 25 -8.94 0.35 -8.37
N PRO A 26 -7.77 0.15 -7.71
CA PRO A 26 -6.80 1.23 -7.59
C PRO A 26 -6.03 1.53 -8.88
N GLU A 27 -5.72 0.53 -9.72
CA GLU A 27 -4.80 0.72 -10.85
C GLU A 27 -5.39 1.63 -11.94
N THR A 28 -6.67 1.45 -12.28
CA THR A 28 -7.34 2.30 -13.28
C THR A 28 -7.44 3.75 -12.81
N GLU A 29 -7.73 3.98 -11.52
CA GLU A 29 -7.81 5.33 -10.95
C GLU A 29 -6.41 5.97 -10.85
N ILE A 30 -5.38 5.20 -10.51
CA ILE A 30 -3.99 5.66 -10.53
C ILE A 30 -3.58 6.09 -11.93
N LEU A 31 -3.89 5.30 -12.96
CA LEU A 31 -3.61 5.67 -14.35
C LEU A 31 -4.32 6.96 -14.76
N LYS A 32 -5.55 7.20 -14.29
CA LYS A 32 -6.24 8.48 -14.54
C LYS A 32 -5.48 9.65 -13.91
N VAL A 33 -5.05 9.52 -12.66
CA VAL A 33 -4.26 10.57 -11.98
C VAL A 33 -2.92 10.80 -12.69
N GLN A 34 -2.25 9.74 -13.12
CA GLN A 34 -0.97 9.83 -13.84
C GLN A 34 -1.12 10.52 -15.20
N ASN A 35 -2.23 10.30 -15.90
CA ASN A 35 -2.47 10.89 -17.22
C ASN A 35 -3.06 12.31 -17.16
N ASP A 36 -3.49 12.77 -15.99
CA ASP A 36 -4.06 14.10 -15.81
C ASP A 36 -2.96 15.17 -15.68
N THR A 37 -2.55 15.71 -16.83
CA THR A 37 -1.53 16.78 -16.93
C THR A 37 -1.95 18.12 -16.30
N SER A 38 -3.21 18.28 -15.89
CA SER A 38 -3.70 19.51 -15.24
C SER A 38 -3.39 19.55 -13.75
N LEU A 39 -3.06 18.42 -13.14
CA LEU A 39 -2.77 18.32 -11.71
C LEU A 39 -1.35 18.82 -11.42
N ASP A 40 -1.25 19.70 -10.43
CA ASP A 40 0.03 19.96 -9.77
C ASP A 40 0.49 18.73 -8.96
N LEU A 41 1.76 18.73 -8.54
CA LEU A 41 2.37 17.65 -7.79
C LEU A 41 1.60 17.30 -6.49
N ASN A 42 1.17 18.30 -5.73
CA ASN A 42 0.49 18.10 -4.45
C ASN A 42 -0.90 17.48 -4.69
N SER A 43 -1.62 17.98 -5.69
CA SER A 43 -2.90 17.46 -6.15
C SER A 43 -2.80 16.02 -6.65
N ALA A 44 -1.76 15.68 -7.42
CA ALA A 44 -1.54 14.30 -7.88
C ALA A 44 -1.25 13.35 -6.71
N VAL A 45 -0.33 13.73 -5.81
CA VAL A 45 0.03 12.90 -4.64
C VAL A 45 -1.16 12.71 -3.69
N SER A 46 -1.93 13.77 -3.43
CA SER A 46 -3.10 13.71 -2.54
C SER A 46 -4.21 12.79 -3.07
N LYS A 47 -4.33 12.64 -4.40
CA LYS A 47 -5.24 11.67 -5.03
C LYS A 47 -4.70 10.24 -5.04
N VAL A 48 -3.39 10.06 -5.24
CA VAL A 48 -2.75 8.73 -5.28
C VAL A 48 -2.73 8.07 -3.90
N LEU A 49 -2.32 8.79 -2.85
CA LEU A 49 -2.07 8.18 -1.54
C LEU A 49 -3.28 7.43 -0.94
N PRO A 50 -4.52 7.96 -0.99
CA PRO A 50 -5.69 7.23 -0.50
C PRO A 50 -6.00 5.95 -1.30
N LEU A 51 -5.60 5.87 -2.57
CA LEU A 51 -5.75 4.65 -3.38
C LEU A 51 -4.77 3.56 -2.97
N ILE A 52 -3.57 3.96 -2.49
CA ILE A 52 -2.54 3.03 -1.98
C ILE A 52 -2.84 2.61 -0.53
N PHE A 53 -3.27 3.54 0.30
CA PHE A 53 -3.48 3.35 1.74
C PHE A 53 -4.95 3.57 2.14
N PRO A 54 -5.90 2.79 1.60
CA PRO A 54 -7.32 3.02 1.86
C PRO A 54 -7.62 2.88 3.35
N HIS A 55 -8.12 3.96 3.97
CA HIS A 55 -8.42 4.06 5.40
C HIS A 55 -7.22 3.86 6.35
N LEU A 56 -6.01 3.74 5.80
CA LEU A 56 -4.78 3.53 6.56
C LEU A 56 -3.85 4.74 6.52
N LEU A 57 -4.03 5.65 5.54
CA LEU A 57 -3.25 6.88 5.47
C LEU A 57 -3.51 7.73 6.73
N LYS A 58 -2.43 8.14 7.39
CA LYS A 58 -2.48 9.02 8.57
C LYS A 58 -2.13 10.45 8.20
N GLU A 59 -0.95 10.63 7.62
CA GLU A 59 -0.43 11.93 7.22
C GLU A 59 0.57 11.77 6.08
N TRP A 60 0.82 12.85 5.36
CA TRP A 60 1.86 12.91 4.36
C TRP A 60 2.35 14.34 4.15
N LYS A 61 3.57 14.45 3.64
CA LYS A 61 4.16 15.73 3.25
C LYS A 61 5.14 15.55 2.09
N LEU A 62 5.29 16.63 1.32
CA LEU A 62 6.32 16.78 0.32
C LEU A 62 7.37 17.77 0.84
N GLU A 63 8.62 17.34 0.84
CA GLU A 63 9.76 18.19 1.23
C GLU A 63 10.69 18.37 0.03
N PRO A 64 11.23 19.57 -0.23
CA PRO A 64 12.22 19.75 -1.28
C PRO A 64 13.46 18.87 -1.02
N ALA A 65 13.88 18.11 -2.04
CA ALA A 65 15.12 17.35 -2.00
C ALA A 65 16.28 18.29 -2.40
N ASP A 66 16.78 19.05 -1.44
CA ASP A 66 17.91 19.98 -1.62
C ASP A 66 17.59 21.12 -2.63
N THR A 67 18.61 21.68 -3.30
CA THR A 67 18.47 22.69 -4.37
C THR A 67 17.91 22.12 -5.68
N SER A 68 17.53 20.84 -5.72
CA SER A 68 16.95 20.22 -6.90
C SER A 68 15.45 20.53 -6.99
N LYS A 69 14.87 20.54 -8.20
CA LYS A 69 13.41 20.63 -8.40
C LYS A 69 12.67 19.31 -8.06
N LEU A 70 13.30 18.44 -7.26
CA LEU A 70 12.74 17.15 -6.87
C LEU A 70 12.28 17.17 -5.42
N TRP A 71 11.41 16.23 -5.08
CA TRP A 71 10.77 16.16 -3.77
C TRP A 71 11.02 14.82 -3.06
N VAL A 72 11.04 14.86 -1.74
CA VAL A 72 10.93 13.69 -0.86
C VAL A 72 9.47 13.57 -0.45
N LEU A 73 8.85 12.44 -0.76
CA LEU A 73 7.51 12.11 -0.29
C LEU A 73 7.61 11.34 1.02
N ARG A 74 7.13 11.94 2.11
CA ARG A 74 6.95 11.25 3.39
C ARG A 74 5.48 10.92 3.56
N ALA A 75 5.17 9.65 3.82
CA ALA A 75 3.82 9.23 4.17
C ALA A 75 3.85 8.32 5.39
N SER A 76 2.91 8.55 6.30
CA SER A 76 2.66 7.68 7.45
C SER A 76 1.35 6.93 7.22
N TYR A 77 1.37 5.64 7.51
CA TYR A 77 0.19 4.79 7.43
C TYR A 77 0.10 3.87 8.65
N GLY A 78 -1.10 3.45 8.98
CA GLY A 78 -1.37 2.68 10.19
C GLY A 78 -2.85 2.39 10.31
N GLY A 79 -3.17 1.23 10.86
CA GLY A 79 -4.55 0.80 11.08
C GLY A 79 -4.79 0.44 12.53
N THR A 80 -6.06 0.49 12.95
CA THR A 80 -6.54 0.15 14.29
C THR A 80 -6.70 -1.34 14.53
N THR A 81 -6.46 -2.19 13.52
CA THR A 81 -6.60 -3.63 13.65
C THR A 81 -5.43 -4.22 14.43
N ALA A 82 -5.72 -4.63 15.66
CA ALA A 82 -4.94 -5.61 16.40
C ALA A 82 -5.05 -6.95 15.66
N LEU A 83 -4.12 -7.19 14.73
CA LEU A 83 -3.99 -8.50 14.13
C LEU A 83 -3.40 -9.44 15.19
N THR A 84 -4.05 -10.56 15.45
CA THR A 84 -3.54 -11.64 16.31
C THR A 84 -2.53 -12.44 15.49
N PHE A 85 -1.29 -12.56 15.97
CA PHE A 85 -0.27 -13.39 15.33
C PHE A 85 0.18 -14.49 16.29
N ASP A 86 0.48 -15.66 15.73
CA ASP A 86 0.95 -16.81 16.49
C ASP A 86 2.38 -16.59 17.03
N SER A 87 3.13 -15.64 16.46
CA SER A 87 4.44 -15.23 16.96
C SER A 87 4.83 -13.79 16.58
N GLN A 88 5.71 -13.19 17.39
CA GLN A 88 6.33 -11.90 17.11
C GLN A 88 7.13 -11.90 15.79
N LYS A 89 7.77 -13.04 15.45
CA LYS A 89 8.54 -13.18 14.22
C LYS A 89 7.63 -13.08 12.99
N GLU A 90 6.54 -13.82 12.99
CA GLU A 90 5.55 -13.78 11.90
C GLU A 90 4.93 -12.38 11.77
N TYR A 91 4.64 -11.73 12.90
CA TYR A 91 4.16 -10.36 12.91
C TYR A 91 5.11 -9.40 12.19
N ALA A 92 6.40 -9.42 12.57
CA ALA A 92 7.41 -8.56 11.98
C ALA A 92 7.60 -8.85 10.48
N GLU A 93 7.68 -10.12 10.09
CA GLU A 93 7.80 -10.53 8.68
C GLU A 93 6.60 -10.07 7.85
N ASN A 94 5.39 -10.17 8.39
CA ASN A 94 4.18 -9.69 7.71
C ASN A 94 4.20 -8.17 7.52
N LEU A 95 4.54 -7.41 8.57
CA LEU A 95 4.63 -5.95 8.48
C LEU A 95 5.68 -5.49 7.46
N ILE A 96 6.84 -6.13 7.44
CA ILE A 96 7.91 -5.87 6.47
C ILE A 96 7.41 -6.14 5.04
N ARG A 97 6.75 -7.28 4.82
CA ARG A 97 6.18 -7.63 3.50
C ARG A 97 5.11 -6.62 3.07
N THR A 98 4.22 -6.22 3.98
CA THR A 98 3.18 -5.22 3.71
C THR A 98 3.80 -3.87 3.36
N GLN A 99 4.85 -3.43 4.06
CA GLN A 99 5.55 -2.18 3.73
C GLN A 99 6.23 -2.25 2.35
N ALA A 100 6.75 -3.43 1.97
CA ALA A 100 7.35 -3.65 0.64
C ALA A 100 6.31 -3.57 -0.48
N MET A 101 5.14 -4.17 -0.26
CA MET A 101 3.98 -4.03 -1.15
C MET A 101 3.59 -2.56 -1.33
N TYR A 102 3.37 -1.82 -0.24
CA TYR A 102 2.99 -0.41 -0.33
C TYR A 102 4.07 0.45 -0.98
N THR A 103 5.36 0.16 -0.73
CA THR A 103 6.45 0.87 -1.39
C THR A 103 6.43 0.63 -2.91
N ALA A 104 6.25 -0.62 -3.35
CA ALA A 104 6.20 -0.97 -4.77
C ALA A 104 5.02 -0.30 -5.47
N GLN A 105 3.84 -0.36 -4.87
CA GLN A 105 2.62 0.25 -5.37
C GLN A 105 2.74 1.77 -5.45
N LEU A 106 3.24 2.41 -4.39
CA LEU A 106 3.45 3.85 -4.37
C LEU A 106 4.48 4.28 -5.41
N ALA A 107 5.60 3.56 -5.54
CA ALA A 107 6.63 3.84 -6.54
C ALA A 107 6.10 3.75 -7.97
N ALA A 108 5.26 2.75 -8.27
CA ALA A 108 4.59 2.65 -9.56
C ALA A 108 3.62 3.81 -9.78
N ALA A 109 2.82 4.16 -8.77
CA ALA A 109 1.79 5.19 -8.84
C ALA A 109 2.34 6.61 -9.01
N ILE A 110 3.53 6.90 -8.48
CA ILE A 110 4.16 8.24 -8.59
C ILE A 110 5.27 8.31 -9.64
N SER A 111 5.39 7.28 -10.49
CA SER A 111 6.55 7.11 -11.38
C SER A 111 6.80 8.28 -12.36
N ASN A 112 5.77 9.05 -12.72
CA ASN A 112 5.87 10.22 -13.58
C ASN A 112 6.04 11.55 -12.81
N LEU A 113 5.99 11.54 -11.48
CA LEU A 113 6.10 12.73 -10.64
C LEU A 113 7.58 13.03 -10.32
N PRO A 114 7.94 14.32 -10.11
CA PRO A 114 9.29 14.75 -9.74
C PRO A 114 9.64 14.42 -8.27
N ILE A 115 9.46 13.17 -7.86
CA ILE A 115 9.77 12.67 -6.52
C ILE A 115 11.07 11.86 -6.60
N LYS A 116 12.07 12.23 -5.81
CA LYS A 116 13.39 11.58 -5.72
C LYS A 116 13.39 10.40 -4.76
N GLU A 117 12.62 10.49 -3.69
CA GLU A 117 12.65 9.53 -2.59
C GLU A 117 11.27 9.35 -1.97
N ILE A 118 10.95 8.10 -1.65
CA ILE A 118 9.78 7.71 -0.87
C ILE A 118 10.26 7.36 0.53
N ARG A 119 9.65 7.95 1.55
CA ARG A 119 9.80 7.55 2.95
C ARG A 119 8.47 7.12 3.52
N LEU A 120 8.39 5.86 3.91
CA LEU A 120 7.18 5.28 4.51
C LEU A 120 7.41 5.00 5.98
N SER A 121 6.44 5.45 6.78
CA SER A 121 6.42 5.26 8.23
C SER A 121 5.20 4.45 8.61
N LEU A 122 5.40 3.30 9.25
CA LEU A 122 4.34 2.48 9.81
C LEU A 122 4.09 2.90 11.25
N THR A 123 2.87 3.34 11.52
CA THR A 123 2.38 3.71 12.85
C THR A 123 1.37 2.67 13.34
N LYS A 124 1.50 2.23 14.59
CA LYS A 124 0.57 1.28 15.20
C LYS A 124 0.14 1.74 16.59
N PRO A 125 -1.14 1.52 16.97
CA PRO A 125 -1.54 1.61 18.36
C PRO A 125 -0.89 0.49 19.16
N LEU A 126 -0.18 0.82 20.23
CA LEU A 126 0.43 -0.13 21.16
C LEU A 126 -0.03 0.16 22.59
N TYR A 127 -0.12 -0.92 23.38
CA TYR A 127 -0.35 -0.82 24.81
C TYR A 127 0.93 -0.44 25.55
N VAL A 128 0.84 0.55 26.45
CA VAL A 128 1.97 0.97 27.29
C VAL A 128 1.90 0.24 28.63
N LYS A 129 2.82 -0.72 28.84
CA LYS A 129 2.88 -1.51 30.08
C LYS A 129 3.28 -0.62 31.26
N GLY A 130 2.46 -0.60 32.31
CA GLY A 130 2.69 0.19 33.53
C GLY A 130 1.99 1.55 33.57
N GLU A 131 1.14 1.86 32.59
CA GLU A 131 0.29 3.06 32.62
C GLU A 131 -0.86 2.88 33.62
N ASN A 132 -1.03 3.85 34.54
CA ASN A 132 -1.97 3.76 35.66
C ASN A 132 -3.40 4.16 35.27
N HIS A 133 -3.60 4.66 34.05
CA HIS A 133 -4.90 5.07 33.52
C HIS A 133 -5.28 4.19 32.31
N PRO A 134 -6.18 3.19 32.47
CA PRO A 134 -6.56 2.28 31.39
C PRO A 134 -7.21 3.00 30.19
N ASP A 135 -7.80 4.17 30.43
CA ASP A 135 -8.43 5.04 29.44
C ASP A 135 -7.41 5.75 28.52
N VAL A 136 -6.12 5.69 28.87
CA VAL A 136 -4.96 6.31 28.18
C VAL A 136 -4.00 5.23 27.64
N GLY A 137 -4.36 3.95 27.78
CA GLY A 137 -3.45 2.82 27.61
C GLY A 137 -3.01 2.51 26.18
N ILE A 138 -3.66 3.09 25.16
CA ILE A 138 -3.32 2.87 23.75
C ILE A 138 -2.77 4.17 23.16
N GLN A 139 -1.49 4.16 22.81
CA GLN A 139 -0.82 5.26 22.12
C GLN A 139 -0.33 4.81 20.74
N GLU A 140 -0.36 5.71 19.76
CA GLU A 140 0.15 5.43 18.42
C GLU A 140 1.65 5.71 18.36
N PHE A 141 2.43 4.70 17.99
CA PHE A 141 3.89 4.80 17.84
C PHE A 141 4.29 4.52 16.39
N GLU A 142 5.24 5.30 15.89
CA GLU A 142 6.00 4.95 14.70
C GLU A 142 6.91 3.76 15.05
N ILE A 143 6.68 2.61 14.40
CA ILE A 143 7.38 1.36 14.73
C ILE A 143 8.34 0.90 13.64
N PHE A 144 8.19 1.40 12.41
CA PHE A 144 9.06 1.04 11.30
C PHE A 144 9.10 2.14 10.25
N ARG A 145 10.30 2.57 9.85
CA ARG A 145 10.48 3.61 8.82
C ARG A 145 11.52 3.17 7.80
N THR A 146 11.17 3.32 6.53
CA THR A 146 12.03 3.01 5.40
C THR A 146 12.11 4.18 4.43
N ALA A 147 13.26 4.30 3.77
CA ALA A 147 13.49 5.22 2.67
C ALA A 147 13.90 4.45 1.41
N LEU A 148 13.42 4.88 0.24
CA LEU A 148 13.78 4.32 -1.07
C LEU A 148 13.86 5.42 -2.13
N SER A 149 15.00 5.49 -2.83
CA SER A 149 15.11 6.31 -4.05
C SER A 149 14.14 5.82 -5.13
N THR A 150 13.38 6.74 -5.73
CA THR A 150 12.45 6.41 -6.82
C THR A 150 13.18 5.93 -8.07
N GLU A 151 14.42 6.33 -8.29
CA GLU A 151 15.26 5.81 -9.37
C GLU A 151 15.53 4.31 -9.19
N LYS A 152 15.93 3.90 -7.99
CA LYS A 152 16.12 2.48 -7.66
C LYS A 152 14.81 1.70 -7.75
N ALA A 153 13.72 2.27 -7.24
CA ALA A 153 12.40 1.64 -7.32
C ALA A 153 11.97 1.43 -8.78
N LYS A 154 12.18 2.43 -9.65
CA LYS A 154 11.91 2.34 -11.10
C LYS A 154 12.74 1.25 -11.77
N ALA A 155 14.03 1.14 -11.43
CA ALA A 155 14.89 0.08 -11.96
C ALA A 155 14.35 -1.31 -11.59
N ILE A 156 13.99 -1.52 -10.33
CA ILE A 156 13.40 -2.78 -9.85
C ILE A 156 12.08 -3.09 -10.55
N LEU A 157 11.18 -2.10 -10.66
CA LEU A 157 9.90 -2.26 -11.38
C LEU A 157 10.12 -2.59 -12.87
N ALA A 158 11.13 -2.00 -13.50
CA ALA A 158 11.49 -2.27 -14.89
C ALA A 158 12.09 -3.66 -15.12
N GLU A 159 12.61 -4.33 -14.08
CA GLU A 159 13.01 -5.73 -14.14
C GLU A 159 11.81 -6.70 -14.06
N HIS A 160 10.63 -6.20 -13.67
CA HIS A 160 9.42 -7.00 -13.39
C HIS A 160 8.21 -6.52 -14.22
N LYS A 161 8.43 -6.19 -15.49
CA LYS A 161 7.41 -5.59 -16.39
C LYS A 161 6.16 -6.44 -16.61
N THR A 162 6.23 -7.75 -16.38
CA THR A 162 5.12 -8.68 -16.62
C THR A 162 4.13 -8.75 -15.47
N ILE A 163 4.43 -8.14 -14.32
CA ILE A 163 3.57 -8.15 -13.14
C ILE A 163 3.31 -6.72 -12.66
N SER A 164 2.04 -6.37 -12.48
CA SER A 164 1.67 -5.09 -11.86
C SER A 164 1.83 -5.21 -10.35
N PRO A 165 2.42 -4.21 -9.65
CA PRO A 165 2.43 -4.17 -8.18
C PRO A 165 1.02 -4.11 -7.56
N PHE A 166 0.00 -3.80 -8.36
CA PHE A 166 -1.40 -3.77 -7.94
C PHE A 166 -2.07 -5.14 -8.08
N SER A 167 -1.49 -6.10 -8.81
CA SER A 167 -2.06 -7.42 -9.06
C SER A 167 -2.36 -8.20 -7.76
N SER A 168 -3.33 -9.11 -7.84
CA SER A 168 -3.70 -9.96 -6.70
C SER A 168 -2.53 -10.84 -6.24
N PHE A 169 -2.10 -10.67 -4.99
CA PHE A 169 -1.03 -11.48 -4.39
C PHE A 169 -1.35 -12.99 -4.38
N LYS A 170 -2.64 -13.35 -4.28
CA LYS A 170 -3.08 -14.75 -4.31
C LYS A 170 -2.75 -15.42 -5.64
N ASN A 171 -2.86 -14.69 -6.74
CA ASN A 171 -2.73 -15.24 -8.10
C ASN A 171 -1.29 -15.15 -8.62
N HIS A 172 -0.47 -14.23 -8.07
CA HIS A 172 0.89 -13.95 -8.52
C HIS A 172 1.89 -13.97 -7.36
N LYS A 173 1.73 -14.95 -6.46
CA LYS A 173 2.46 -15.02 -5.19
C LYS A 173 3.97 -15.01 -5.39
N GLU A 174 4.48 -15.77 -6.37
CA GLU A 174 5.92 -15.93 -6.58
C GLU A 174 6.54 -14.64 -7.13
N GLU A 175 5.97 -14.09 -8.20
CA GLU A 175 6.47 -12.89 -8.87
C GLU A 175 6.39 -11.66 -7.95
N LEU A 176 5.28 -11.51 -7.22
CA LEU A 176 5.13 -10.41 -6.25
C LEU A 176 6.05 -10.59 -5.04
N SER A 177 6.30 -11.82 -4.59
CA SER A 177 7.27 -12.07 -3.50
C SER A 177 8.69 -11.68 -3.93
N GLN A 178 9.08 -11.99 -5.17
CA GLN A 178 10.37 -11.58 -5.71
C GLN A 178 10.47 -10.06 -5.83
N LEU A 179 9.42 -9.40 -6.34
CA LEU A 179 9.34 -7.94 -6.41
C LEU A 179 9.52 -7.29 -5.04
N TYR A 180 8.72 -7.73 -4.06
CA TYR A 180 8.75 -7.17 -2.71
C TYR A 180 10.08 -7.45 -2.01
N GLY A 181 10.69 -8.62 -2.25
CA GLY A 181 12.03 -8.94 -1.77
C GLY A 181 13.10 -7.97 -2.30
N LYS A 182 13.07 -7.64 -3.60
CA LYS A 182 14.01 -6.65 -4.18
C LYS A 182 13.77 -5.25 -3.66
N ILE A 183 12.51 -4.83 -3.51
CA ILE A 183 12.15 -3.54 -2.91
C ILE A 183 12.67 -3.45 -1.48
N GLN A 184 12.42 -4.48 -0.67
CA GLN A 184 12.91 -4.57 0.70
C GLN A 184 14.44 -4.49 0.78
N ALA A 185 15.15 -5.23 -0.08
CA ALA A 185 16.61 -5.22 -0.13
C ALA A 185 17.21 -3.86 -0.53
N ALA A 186 16.44 -3.02 -1.23
CA ALA A 186 16.86 -1.70 -1.68
C ALA A 186 16.60 -0.58 -0.66
N TRP A 187 15.90 -0.86 0.44
CA TRP A 187 15.59 0.13 1.46
C TRP A 187 16.82 0.58 2.24
N THR A 188 16.76 1.84 2.66
CA THR A 188 17.45 2.30 3.87
C THR A 188 16.47 2.22 5.02
N ILE A 189 16.78 1.44 6.05
CA ILE A 189 15.96 1.35 7.27
C ILE A 189 16.37 2.51 8.20
N GLU A 190 15.44 3.43 8.44
CA GLU A 190 15.67 4.62 9.29
C GLU A 190 15.16 4.43 10.73
N LEU A 191 14.23 3.51 10.95
CA LEU A 191 13.69 3.14 12.26
C LEU A 191 13.20 1.69 12.20
N ASN A 192 13.51 0.89 13.23
CA ASN A 192 12.98 -0.47 13.37
C ASN A 192 12.77 -0.84 14.85
N GLN A 193 11.51 -0.77 15.29
CA GLN A 193 11.07 -1.15 16.62
C GLN A 193 10.28 -2.48 16.61
N LEU A 194 10.20 -3.18 15.47
CA LEU A 194 9.40 -4.40 15.34
C LEU A 194 9.81 -5.49 16.33
N GLY A 195 11.12 -5.59 16.63
CA GLY A 195 11.66 -6.53 17.61
C GLY A 195 11.34 -6.18 19.07
N GLN A 196 10.78 -5.00 19.35
CA GLN A 196 10.39 -4.58 20.70
C GLN A 196 8.89 -4.75 20.96
N ILE A 197 8.11 -5.10 19.93
CA ILE A 197 6.67 -5.28 20.07
C ILE A 197 6.38 -6.69 20.59
N THR A 198 5.74 -6.77 21.76
CA THR A 198 5.18 -8.04 22.27
C THR A 198 3.79 -8.25 21.68
N VAL A 199 3.55 -9.44 21.15
CA VAL A 199 2.23 -9.91 20.72
C VAL A 199 1.75 -10.89 21.78
N GLU A 200 0.59 -10.63 22.37
CA GLU A 200 -0.09 -11.49 23.34
C GLU A 200 -1.43 -11.95 22.79
#